data_AF-A0AA38HMS2-F1
#
_entry.id   AF-A0AA38HMS2-F1
#
_cell.length_a   1.000
_cell.length_b   1.000
_cell.length_c   1.000
_cell.angle_alpha   90.00
_cell.angle_beta   90.00
_cell.angle_gamma   90.00
#
_symmetry.space_group_name_H-M   'P 1'
#
loop_
_entity.id
_entity.type
_entity.pdbx_description
1 polymer ?
#
loop_
_entity_poly.entity_id
_entity_poly.type
_entity_poly.pdbx_seq_one_letter_code
_entity_poly.pdbx_strand_id
1 'polypeptide(L)'
;MRIYETQYSELSRCVNSLKINAPSKRTAIYEIIEKGRKIHGDNWHVLTSRRLRQITPIDRSQVFSGGEAAHAVKRFTGLYTGPYFDPTTTTNITTQLGTHAYLPCKVKQLGNKSVSWIRRRDAHILTVDRYTFIADDRFQAFLVEATDTWTLQVKYVQPRDAGQYECQVSTEPKMSHFITLNVVVPKIEISGESDIYVKTGSTVSLRCVITQSLEEPAYIFWYHDGERVLKYDRSAIDIRTDRVGTDTTVSTLIIFHARTEDSGNYTCSPSNLDSASVLLHVLNGEHPAAMQRGKNSASPIPAWSHLSMGIGLAACTPPRFAIAVALSLAVLVELLAT
;
A
#
# COMPACT_ATOMS: atom_id res chain seq x y z
N MET A 1 0.90 -12.87 -38.97
CA MET A 1 0.02 -12.85 -37.79
C MET A 1 0.21 -11.54 -37.03
N ARG A 2 -0.09 -10.40 -37.68
CA ARG A 2 -0.01 -9.05 -37.08
C ARG A 2 -1.16 -8.13 -37.54
N ILE A 3 -2.19 -8.71 -38.15
CA ILE A 3 -3.31 -7.95 -38.76
C ILE A 3 -4.65 -8.25 -38.04
N TYR A 4 -4.70 -9.22 -37.11
CA TYR A 4 -5.94 -9.61 -36.40
C TYR A 4 -5.94 -9.37 -34.89
N GLU A 5 -4.78 -9.21 -34.23
CA GLU A 5 -4.70 -8.73 -32.82
C GLU A 5 -5.07 -7.23 -32.72
N THR A 6 -4.91 -6.49 -33.81
CA THR A 6 -5.27 -5.08 -33.90
C THR A 6 -6.78 -4.86 -33.90
N GLN A 7 -7.60 -5.78 -34.42
CA GLN A 7 -9.05 -5.57 -34.50
C GLN A 7 -9.79 -5.69 -33.15
N TYR A 8 -9.31 -6.51 -32.21
CA TYR A 8 -9.96 -6.69 -30.91
C TYR A 8 -9.66 -5.54 -29.93
N SER A 9 -8.44 -5.00 -29.99
CA SER A 9 -8.07 -3.80 -29.23
C SER A 9 -8.77 -2.54 -29.75
N GLU A 10 -8.99 -2.45 -31.06
CA GLU A 10 -9.77 -1.37 -31.70
C GLU A 10 -11.27 -1.42 -31.34
N LEU A 11 -11.88 -2.62 -31.27
CA LEU A 11 -13.28 -2.79 -30.82
C LEU A 11 -13.48 -2.40 -29.34
N SER A 12 -12.54 -2.76 -28.47
CA SER A 12 -12.55 -2.35 -27.06
C SER A 12 -12.38 -0.84 -26.88
N ARG A 13 -11.50 -0.20 -27.68
CA ARG A 13 -11.39 1.27 -27.72
C ARG A 13 -12.66 1.94 -28.25
N CYS A 14 -13.29 1.38 -29.27
CA CYS A 14 -14.51 1.94 -29.86
C CYS A 14 -15.65 1.93 -28.85
N VAL A 15 -15.85 0.84 -28.10
CA VAL A 15 -16.86 0.73 -27.01
C VAL A 15 -16.55 1.68 -25.85
N ASN A 16 -15.28 1.88 -25.51
CA ASN A 16 -14.87 2.80 -24.46
C ASN A 16 -15.02 4.28 -24.86
N SER A 17 -14.97 4.61 -26.15
CA SER A 17 -15.18 5.97 -26.69
C SER A 17 -16.65 6.43 -26.75
N LEU A 18 -17.60 5.49 -26.66
CA LEU A 18 -19.03 5.80 -26.67
C LEU A 18 -19.46 6.44 -25.33
N LYS A 19 -19.97 7.68 -25.37
CA LYS A 19 -20.56 8.40 -24.23
C LYS A 19 -21.96 7.88 -23.92
N ILE A 20 -22.05 6.66 -23.41
CA ILE A 20 -23.31 6.02 -23.00
C ILE A 20 -23.20 5.60 -21.52
N ASN A 21 -24.31 5.65 -20.78
CA ASN A 21 -24.38 5.29 -19.37
C ASN A 21 -23.85 3.86 -19.11
N ALA A 22 -23.15 3.68 -17.99
CA ALA A 22 -22.48 2.44 -17.57
C ALA A 22 -23.33 1.15 -17.67
N PRO A 23 -24.64 1.13 -17.28
CA PRO A 23 -25.47 -0.06 -17.48
C PRO A 23 -25.67 -0.44 -18.95
N SER A 24 -25.68 0.52 -19.87
CA SER A 24 -25.85 0.28 -21.31
C SER A 24 -24.56 -0.20 -22.00
N LYS A 25 -23.37 0.15 -21.47
CA LYS A 25 -22.09 -0.41 -21.96
C LYS A 25 -21.99 -1.92 -21.69
N ARG A 26 -22.53 -2.36 -20.56
CA ARG A 26 -22.56 -3.78 -20.16
C ARG A 26 -23.42 -4.61 -21.10
N THR A 27 -24.61 -4.11 -21.43
CA THR A 27 -25.53 -4.76 -22.40
C THR A 27 -24.92 -4.86 -23.80
N ALA A 28 -24.24 -3.80 -24.27
CA ALA A 28 -23.60 -3.79 -25.59
C ALA A 28 -22.49 -4.83 -25.75
N ILE A 29 -21.69 -5.07 -24.69
CA ILE A 29 -20.63 -6.09 -24.70
C ILE A 29 -21.25 -7.50 -24.75
N TYR A 30 -22.30 -7.75 -23.98
CA TYR A 30 -23.01 -9.05 -24.02
C TYR A 30 -23.64 -9.32 -25.39
N GLU A 31 -24.22 -8.31 -26.03
CA GLU A 31 -24.86 -8.45 -27.34
C GLU A 31 -23.84 -8.75 -28.47
N ILE A 32 -22.63 -8.19 -28.37
CA ILE A 32 -21.52 -8.47 -29.30
C ILE A 32 -21.01 -9.91 -29.14
N ILE A 33 -20.87 -10.38 -27.90
CA ILE A 33 -20.43 -11.75 -27.59
C ILE A 33 -21.48 -12.77 -28.07
N GLU A 34 -22.78 -12.50 -27.85
CA GLU A 34 -23.84 -13.38 -28.34
C GLU A 34 -23.94 -13.40 -29.87
N LYS A 35 -23.78 -12.25 -30.54
CA LYS A 35 -23.74 -12.19 -32.02
C LYS A 35 -22.54 -12.97 -32.58
N GLY A 36 -21.36 -12.87 -31.94
CA GLY A 36 -20.19 -13.68 -32.31
C GLY A 36 -20.43 -15.18 -32.17
N ARG A 37 -21.11 -15.60 -31.09
CA ARG A 37 -21.48 -17.00 -30.83
C ARG A 37 -22.52 -17.53 -31.83
N LYS A 38 -23.46 -16.70 -32.26
CA LYS A 38 -24.50 -17.04 -33.25
C LYS A 38 -23.96 -17.24 -34.67
N ILE A 39 -22.88 -16.54 -35.04
CA ILE A 39 -22.30 -16.60 -36.39
C ILE A 39 -21.30 -17.75 -36.55
N HIS A 40 -20.54 -18.09 -35.50
CA HIS A 40 -19.43 -19.04 -35.59
C HIS A 40 -19.57 -20.33 -34.75
N GLY A 41 -20.64 -20.48 -33.97
CA GLY A 41 -20.86 -21.64 -33.11
C GLY A 41 -19.82 -21.79 -31.98
N ASP A 42 -19.84 -22.92 -31.26
CA ASP A 42 -18.98 -23.17 -30.08
C ASP A 42 -17.49 -23.38 -30.42
N ASN A 43 -17.10 -23.32 -31.70
CA ASN A 43 -15.73 -23.52 -32.18
C ASN A 43 -14.94 -22.21 -32.35
N TRP A 44 -15.36 -21.14 -31.68
CA TRP A 44 -14.63 -19.86 -31.67
C TRP A 44 -13.20 -20.00 -31.09
N HIS A 45 -12.96 -21.06 -30.34
CA HIS A 45 -11.63 -21.52 -29.95
C HIS A 45 -11.19 -22.66 -30.88
N VAL A 46 -10.45 -22.35 -31.93
CA VAL A 46 -9.33 -23.15 -32.45
C VAL A 46 -8.84 -22.38 -33.67
N LEU A 47 -7.65 -21.79 -33.56
CA LEU A 47 -6.57 -21.83 -34.55
C LEU A 47 -5.44 -20.88 -34.10
N THR A 48 -4.52 -21.39 -33.28
CA THR A 48 -3.07 -21.17 -33.47
C THR A 48 -2.26 -22.22 -32.72
N SER A 49 -2.02 -23.34 -33.41
CA SER A 49 -0.77 -24.11 -33.36
C SER A 49 -0.89 -25.23 -34.41
N ARG A 50 -0.31 -25.03 -35.60
CA ARG A 50 -0.14 -26.11 -36.59
C ARG A 50 1.12 -26.88 -36.23
N ARG A 51 0.96 -28.12 -35.76
CA ARG A 51 1.84 -29.23 -36.15
C ARG A 51 0.93 -30.32 -36.74
N LEU A 52 0.75 -30.26 -38.06
CA LEU A 52 0.12 -31.29 -38.88
C LEU A 52 1.22 -32.18 -39.48
N ARG A 53 1.27 -33.45 -39.07
CA ARG A 53 1.68 -34.68 -39.80
C ARG A 53 1.22 -35.84 -38.90
N GLN A 54 0.45 -36.85 -39.26
CA GLN A 54 -0.13 -37.37 -40.51
C GLN A 54 -1.45 -38.07 -40.12
N ILE A 55 -2.49 -37.97 -40.96
CA ILE A 55 -3.63 -38.88 -40.95
C ILE A 55 -3.57 -39.62 -42.29
N THR A 56 -3.52 -40.95 -42.26
CA THR A 56 -3.84 -41.83 -43.39
C THR A 56 -5.23 -42.45 -43.18
N PRO A 57 -5.92 -42.88 -44.25
CA PRO A 57 -7.36 -43.08 -44.26
C PRO A 57 -7.81 -44.40 -43.63
N ILE A 58 -9.04 -44.36 -43.12
CA ILE A 58 -9.80 -45.47 -42.52
C ILE A 58 -10.08 -46.54 -43.59
N ASP A 59 -9.70 -47.79 -43.32
CA ASP A 59 -10.25 -48.97 -43.99
C ASP A 59 -11.32 -49.63 -43.10
N ARG A 60 -12.38 -50.07 -43.75
CA ARG A 60 -13.60 -50.63 -43.17
C ARG A 60 -13.59 -52.13 -43.43
N SER A 61 -13.18 -52.93 -42.45
CA SER A 61 -13.71 -54.29 -42.28
C SER A 61 -13.24 -54.95 -40.98
N GLN A 62 -14.08 -55.89 -40.51
CA GLN A 62 -13.84 -56.92 -39.48
C GLN A 62 -14.37 -56.65 -38.06
N VAL A 63 -15.65 -57.00 -37.90
CA VAL A 63 -16.18 -57.99 -36.93
C VAL A 63 -15.18 -58.48 -35.86
N PHE A 64 -15.49 -58.29 -34.57
CA PHE A 64 -15.39 -59.33 -33.54
C PHE A 64 -16.09 -58.90 -32.23
N SER A 65 -16.59 -59.91 -31.53
CA SER A 65 -17.59 -59.93 -30.46
C SER A 65 -17.13 -59.45 -29.09
N GLY A 66 -18.11 -59.03 -28.27
CA GLY A 66 -18.19 -59.33 -26.83
C GLY A 66 -17.32 -58.51 -25.88
N GLY A 67 -17.96 -57.74 -24.99
CA GLY A 67 -17.32 -57.16 -23.81
C GLY A 67 -18.13 -56.03 -23.20
N GLU A 68 -18.89 -56.33 -22.16
CA GLU A 68 -19.51 -55.33 -21.28
C GLU A 68 -18.45 -54.37 -20.73
N ALA A 69 -18.51 -53.11 -21.15
CA ALA A 69 -17.90 -52.00 -20.42
C ALA A 69 -19.04 -51.07 -20.01
N ALA A 70 -19.61 -51.36 -18.83
CA ALA A 70 -20.52 -50.45 -18.16
C ALA A 70 -19.84 -49.09 -18.01
N HIS A 71 -20.38 -48.07 -18.69
CA HIS A 71 -20.09 -46.68 -18.37
C HIS A 71 -20.51 -46.45 -16.92
N ALA A 72 -19.54 -46.45 -16.02
CA ALA A 72 -19.72 -46.06 -14.64
C ALA A 72 -20.03 -44.55 -14.60
N VAL A 73 -21.30 -44.19 -14.85
CA VAL A 73 -21.85 -42.92 -14.40
C VAL A 73 -21.80 -42.98 -12.88
N LYS A 74 -20.82 -42.31 -12.29
CA LYS A 74 -20.72 -42.12 -10.85
C LYS A 74 -21.99 -41.37 -10.42
N ARG A 75 -23.02 -42.12 -10.01
CA ARG A 75 -24.27 -41.55 -9.47
C ARG A 75 -23.91 -40.81 -8.20
N PHE A 76 -23.77 -39.49 -8.32
CA PHE A 76 -23.71 -38.60 -7.18
C PHE A 76 -25.09 -38.59 -6.54
N THR A 77 -25.22 -39.20 -5.35
CA THR A 77 -26.45 -39.20 -4.54
C THR A 77 -26.59 -37.93 -3.69
N GLY A 78 -25.75 -36.92 -3.91
CA GLY A 78 -25.88 -35.60 -3.30
C GLY A 78 -26.76 -34.68 -4.15
N LEU A 79 -27.80 -34.10 -3.55
CA LEU A 79 -28.56 -33.02 -4.16
C LEU A 79 -27.59 -31.85 -4.47
N TYR A 80 -27.42 -31.49 -5.75
CA TYR A 80 -26.72 -30.26 -6.12
C TYR A 80 -27.61 -29.08 -5.71
N THR A 81 -27.18 -28.35 -4.68
CA THR A 81 -27.93 -27.19 -4.15
C THR A 81 -27.48 -25.86 -4.76
N GLY A 82 -26.49 -25.90 -5.67
CA GLY A 82 -25.90 -24.72 -6.27
C GLY A 82 -24.67 -24.20 -5.53
N PRO A 83 -23.96 -23.21 -6.11
CA PRO A 83 -22.77 -22.64 -5.50
C PRO A 83 -23.07 -22.01 -4.14
N TYR A 84 -22.15 -22.13 -3.20
CA TYR A 84 -22.22 -21.41 -1.93
C TYR A 84 -20.83 -21.00 -1.42
N PHE A 85 -20.76 -19.91 -0.66
CA PHE A 85 -19.53 -19.45 -0.04
C PHE A 85 -19.25 -20.23 1.25
N ASP A 86 -17.98 -20.56 1.48
CA ASP A 86 -17.56 -21.15 2.75
C ASP A 86 -17.61 -20.08 3.86
N PRO A 87 -18.47 -20.23 4.88
CA PRO A 87 -18.67 -19.23 5.93
C PRO A 87 -17.46 -19.09 6.86
N THR A 88 -16.52 -20.04 6.82
CA THR A 88 -15.29 -20.00 7.62
C THR A 88 -14.21 -19.10 7.02
N THR A 89 -14.43 -18.61 5.78
CA THR A 89 -13.48 -17.73 5.09
C THR A 89 -13.37 -16.38 5.79
N THR A 90 -12.15 -15.92 6.04
CA THR A 90 -11.90 -14.63 6.68
C THR A 90 -12.31 -13.47 5.75
N THR A 91 -13.12 -12.56 6.29
CA THR A 91 -13.58 -11.37 5.57
C THR A 91 -12.76 -10.13 5.86
N ASN A 92 -11.94 -10.13 6.91
CA ASN A 92 -11.06 -9.01 7.26
C ASN A 92 -9.61 -9.44 7.05
N ILE A 93 -8.97 -8.87 6.04
CA ILE A 93 -7.58 -9.14 5.68
C ILE A 93 -6.78 -7.90 6.00
N THR A 94 -5.77 -8.02 6.86
CA THR A 94 -4.85 -6.93 7.18
C THR A 94 -3.49 -7.25 6.58
N THR A 95 -2.91 -6.29 5.86
CA THR A 95 -1.61 -6.44 5.21
C THR A 95 -0.74 -5.22 5.49
N GLN A 96 0.57 -5.39 5.40
CA GLN A 96 1.54 -4.33 5.57
C GLN A 96 1.83 -3.64 4.23
N LEU A 97 2.01 -2.32 4.25
CA LEU A 97 2.46 -1.52 3.11
C LEU A 97 3.65 -2.19 2.38
N GLY A 98 3.62 -2.18 1.05
CA GLY A 98 4.69 -2.70 0.20
C GLY A 98 4.70 -4.23 0.03
N THR A 99 4.04 -4.97 0.93
CA THR A 99 3.89 -6.43 0.81
C THR A 99 2.78 -6.80 -0.19
N HIS A 100 2.35 -8.07 -0.23
CA HIS A 100 1.29 -8.54 -1.11
C HIS A 100 0.07 -8.96 -0.28
N ALA A 101 -1.12 -8.47 -0.65
CA ALA A 101 -2.37 -8.94 -0.06
C ALA A 101 -2.92 -10.13 -0.84
N TYR A 102 -3.52 -11.07 -0.12
CA TYR A 102 -4.26 -12.20 -0.67
C TYR A 102 -5.67 -12.19 -0.09
N LEU A 103 -6.66 -12.00 -0.96
CA LEU A 103 -8.07 -11.97 -0.58
C LEU A 103 -8.70 -13.30 -1.01
N PRO A 104 -8.95 -14.24 -0.09
CA PRO A 104 -9.50 -15.53 -0.43
C PRO A 104 -11.01 -15.45 -0.65
N CYS A 105 -11.50 -16.16 -1.67
CA CYS A 105 -12.92 -16.41 -1.88
C CYS A 105 -13.14 -17.89 -2.17
N LYS A 106 -13.58 -18.63 -1.14
CA LYS A 106 -13.78 -20.07 -1.24
C LYS A 106 -15.22 -20.36 -1.60
N VAL A 107 -15.42 -20.88 -2.81
CA VAL A 107 -16.75 -21.19 -3.38
C VAL A 107 -16.84 -22.68 -3.60
N LYS A 108 -17.80 -23.33 -2.96
CA LYS A 108 -18.09 -24.75 -3.17
C LYS A 108 -19.22 -24.93 -4.17
N GLN A 109 -19.24 -26.07 -4.85
CA GLN A 109 -20.23 -26.41 -5.88
C GLN A 109 -20.34 -25.36 -7.00
N LEU A 110 -19.21 -24.75 -7.41
CA LEU A 110 -19.18 -23.67 -8.42
C LEU A 110 -19.78 -24.09 -9.78
N GLY A 111 -19.60 -25.35 -10.18
CA GLY A 111 -20.10 -25.86 -11.46
C GLY A 111 -19.50 -25.13 -12.66
N ASN A 112 -20.34 -24.63 -13.56
CA ASN A 112 -19.94 -23.85 -14.73
C ASN A 112 -20.08 -22.33 -14.53
N LYS A 113 -20.17 -21.87 -13.28
CA LYS A 113 -20.23 -20.45 -12.95
C LYS A 113 -18.84 -19.86 -12.85
N SER A 114 -18.71 -18.58 -13.15
CA SER A 114 -17.46 -17.83 -13.01
C SER A 114 -17.41 -17.06 -11.70
N VAL A 115 -16.20 -16.78 -11.25
CA VAL A 115 -15.92 -15.94 -10.07
C VAL A 115 -15.28 -14.65 -10.53
N SER A 116 -15.85 -13.51 -10.16
CA SER A 116 -15.34 -12.19 -10.53
C SER A 116 -14.94 -11.41 -9.29
N TRP A 117 -13.84 -10.66 -9.36
CA TRP A 117 -13.45 -9.71 -8.33
C TRP A 117 -13.80 -8.30 -8.75
N ILE A 118 -14.50 -7.58 -7.86
CA ILE A 118 -15.00 -6.23 -8.11
C ILE A 118 -14.54 -5.33 -6.97
N ARG A 119 -13.97 -4.18 -7.31
CA ARG A 119 -13.64 -3.14 -6.34
C ARG A 119 -14.88 -2.30 -6.05
N ARG A 120 -15.30 -2.24 -4.78
CA ARG A 120 -16.62 -1.68 -4.43
C ARG A 120 -16.72 -0.17 -4.54
N ARG A 121 -15.65 0.55 -4.19
CA ARG A 121 -15.66 2.02 -4.15
C ARG A 121 -16.02 2.68 -5.48
N ASP A 122 -15.74 2.02 -6.60
CA ASP A 122 -15.96 2.52 -7.96
C ASP A 122 -16.61 1.48 -8.89
N ALA A 123 -17.05 0.35 -8.33
CA ALA A 123 -17.65 -0.78 -9.06
C ALA A 123 -16.80 -1.29 -10.25
N HIS A 124 -15.47 -1.12 -10.19
CA HIS A 124 -14.59 -1.55 -11.27
C HIS A 124 -14.37 -3.06 -11.21
N ILE A 125 -14.50 -3.74 -12.35
CA ILE A 125 -14.21 -5.16 -12.48
C ILE A 125 -12.69 -5.31 -12.51
N LEU A 126 -12.14 -6.06 -11.57
CA LEU A 126 -10.71 -6.33 -11.47
C LEU A 126 -10.37 -7.55 -12.31
N THR A 127 -11.06 -8.67 -12.04
CA THR A 127 -10.82 -9.94 -12.72
C THR A 127 -12.13 -10.71 -12.93
N VAL A 128 -12.13 -11.60 -13.93
CA VAL A 128 -13.11 -12.67 -14.10
C VAL A 128 -12.32 -13.96 -14.27
N ASP A 129 -12.57 -14.91 -13.38
CA ASP A 129 -11.77 -16.11 -13.19
C ASP A 129 -10.28 -15.75 -13.06
N ARG A 130 -9.43 -16.23 -13.98
CA ARG A 130 -7.99 -15.93 -14.00
C ARG A 130 -7.63 -14.73 -14.88
N TYR A 131 -8.60 -14.14 -15.59
CA TYR A 131 -8.37 -13.04 -16.52
C TYR A 131 -8.51 -11.69 -15.83
N THR A 132 -7.53 -10.81 -16.04
CA THR A 132 -7.50 -9.46 -15.45
C THR A 132 -8.05 -8.44 -16.45
N PHE A 133 -8.95 -7.57 -15.97
CA PHE A 133 -9.63 -6.55 -16.76
C PHE A 133 -9.17 -5.13 -16.43
N ILE A 134 -8.70 -4.92 -15.19
CA ILE A 134 -8.08 -3.66 -14.80
C ILE A 134 -6.70 -3.53 -15.46
N ALA A 135 -6.31 -2.31 -15.82
CA ALA A 135 -4.98 -2.03 -16.41
C ALA A 135 -3.83 -2.04 -15.38
N ASP A 136 -4.14 -2.13 -14.09
CA ASP A 136 -3.15 -2.17 -13.01
C ASP A 136 -2.66 -3.61 -12.81
N ASP A 137 -1.45 -3.90 -13.30
CA ASP A 137 -0.80 -5.22 -13.28
C ASP A 137 -0.57 -5.80 -11.87
N ARG A 138 -0.74 -4.99 -10.82
CA ARG A 138 -0.66 -5.44 -9.43
C ARG A 138 -1.82 -6.35 -9.04
N PHE A 139 -2.97 -6.23 -9.71
CA PHE A 139 -4.14 -7.05 -9.44
C PHE A 139 -4.10 -8.31 -10.29
N GLN A 140 -4.11 -9.47 -9.65
CA GLN A 140 -4.11 -10.77 -10.33
C GLN A 140 -5.00 -11.75 -9.57
N ALA A 141 -5.77 -12.58 -10.27
CA ALA A 141 -6.57 -13.62 -9.63
C ALA A 141 -6.08 -15.00 -10.03
N PHE A 142 -6.03 -15.92 -9.07
CA PHE A 142 -5.67 -17.31 -9.29
C PHE A 142 -6.52 -18.25 -8.44
N LEU A 143 -6.62 -19.50 -8.88
CA LEU A 143 -7.32 -20.56 -8.15
C LEU A 143 -6.29 -21.39 -7.37
N VAL A 144 -6.48 -21.47 -6.05
CA VAL A 144 -5.78 -22.43 -5.20
C VAL A 144 -6.50 -23.78 -5.30
N GLU A 145 -6.06 -24.62 -6.24
CA GLU A 145 -6.71 -25.88 -6.63
C GLU A 145 -6.88 -26.85 -5.45
N ALA A 146 -5.93 -26.88 -4.51
CA ALA A 146 -6.02 -27.74 -3.32
C ALA A 146 -7.23 -27.42 -2.41
N THR A 147 -7.78 -26.20 -2.49
CA THR A 147 -8.83 -25.73 -1.57
C THR A 147 -10.10 -25.23 -2.26
N ASP A 148 -10.11 -25.17 -3.60
CA ASP A 148 -11.11 -24.48 -4.43
C ASP A 148 -11.29 -23.00 -4.02
N THR A 149 -10.18 -22.32 -3.69
CA THR A 149 -10.22 -20.92 -3.26
C THR A 149 -9.77 -20.01 -4.39
N TRP A 150 -10.67 -19.15 -4.86
CA TRP A 150 -10.36 -18.08 -5.80
C TRP A 150 -9.76 -16.91 -5.03
N THR A 151 -8.48 -16.63 -5.26
CA THR A 151 -7.74 -15.62 -4.51
C THR A 151 -7.42 -14.44 -5.41
N LEU A 152 -7.79 -13.23 -4.97
CA LEU A 152 -7.27 -12.00 -5.55
C LEU A 152 -5.98 -11.62 -4.84
N GLN A 153 -4.90 -11.52 -5.60
CA GLN A 153 -3.64 -10.96 -5.17
C GLN A 153 -3.57 -9.49 -5.54
N VAL A 154 -3.16 -8.65 -4.59
CA VAL A 154 -2.79 -7.25 -4.82
C VAL A 154 -1.32 -7.10 -4.47
N LYS A 155 -0.48 -6.87 -5.49
CA LYS A 155 0.97 -6.70 -5.30
C LYS A 155 1.30 -5.29 -4.84
N TYR A 156 2.41 -5.17 -4.09
CA TYR A 156 2.96 -3.92 -3.56
C TYR A 156 1.87 -3.01 -3.02
N VAL A 157 1.19 -3.50 -1.99
CA VAL A 157 -0.05 -2.88 -1.49
C VAL A 157 0.24 -1.48 -0.99
N GLN A 158 -0.66 -0.55 -1.32
CA GLN A 158 -0.60 0.84 -0.91
C GLN A 158 -1.79 1.19 -0.02
N PRO A 159 -1.72 2.28 0.78
CA PRO A 159 -2.82 2.66 1.66
C PRO A 159 -4.11 2.93 0.89
N ARG A 160 -3.99 3.41 -0.36
CA ARG A 160 -5.12 3.62 -1.27
C ARG A 160 -5.79 2.35 -1.74
N ASP A 161 -5.21 1.17 -1.57
CA ASP A 161 -5.86 -0.09 -1.96
C ASP A 161 -6.79 -0.60 -0.86
N ALA A 162 -6.73 -0.03 0.35
CA ALA A 162 -7.63 -0.35 1.44
C ALA A 162 -9.10 -0.11 1.05
N GLY A 163 -9.98 -0.97 1.55
CA GLY A 163 -11.41 -0.89 1.31
C GLY A 163 -12.05 -2.25 1.04
N GLN A 164 -13.30 -2.21 0.59
CA GLN A 164 -14.10 -3.41 0.35
C GLN A 164 -13.96 -3.92 -1.08
N TYR A 165 -13.76 -5.22 -1.21
CA TYR A 165 -13.72 -5.99 -2.44
C TYR A 165 -14.87 -7.00 -2.43
N GLU A 166 -15.46 -7.23 -3.59
CA GLU A 166 -16.56 -8.17 -3.79
C GLU A 166 -16.09 -9.33 -4.64
N CYS A 167 -16.17 -10.53 -4.08
CA CYS A 167 -16.13 -11.77 -4.82
C CYS A 167 -17.56 -12.10 -5.28
N GLN A 168 -17.80 -12.05 -6.58
CA GLN A 168 -19.11 -12.22 -7.20
C GLN A 168 -19.15 -13.54 -7.99
N VAL A 169 -20.15 -14.38 -7.74
CA VAL A 169 -20.40 -15.61 -8.52
C VAL A 169 -21.50 -15.34 -9.54
N SER A 170 -21.32 -15.84 -10.78
CA SER A 170 -22.24 -15.64 -11.91
C SER A 170 -23.54 -16.47 -11.84
N THR A 171 -24.16 -16.55 -10.68
CA THR A 171 -25.49 -17.14 -10.46
C THR A 171 -26.60 -16.13 -10.82
N GLU A 172 -27.84 -16.62 -10.92
CA GLU A 172 -29.02 -15.79 -11.09
C GLU A 172 -29.99 -16.07 -9.92
N PRO A 173 -30.20 -15.13 -8.98
CA PRO A 173 -29.53 -13.84 -8.87
C PRO A 173 -28.04 -13.98 -8.51
N LYS A 174 -27.26 -12.92 -8.76
CA LYS A 174 -25.83 -12.93 -8.44
C LYS A 174 -25.60 -13.15 -6.95
N MET A 175 -24.60 -13.96 -6.62
CA MET A 175 -24.14 -14.16 -5.26
C MET A 175 -22.88 -13.34 -5.01
N SER A 176 -22.78 -12.70 -3.85
CA SER A 176 -21.67 -11.81 -3.49
C SER A 176 -21.12 -12.16 -2.11
N HIS A 177 -19.79 -12.17 -1.99
CA HIS A 177 -19.06 -12.26 -0.73
C HIS A 177 -18.14 -11.04 -0.60
N PHE A 178 -18.16 -10.38 0.56
CA PHE A 178 -17.47 -9.12 0.77
C PHE A 178 -16.25 -9.31 1.66
N ILE A 179 -15.10 -8.85 1.18
CA ILE A 179 -13.81 -8.89 1.87
C ILE A 179 -13.34 -7.45 2.08
N THR A 180 -12.95 -7.11 3.30
CA THR A 180 -12.35 -5.83 3.67
C THR A 180 -10.83 -5.98 3.74
N LEU A 181 -10.12 -5.19 2.93
CA LEU A 181 -8.67 -5.07 2.99
C LEU A 181 -8.28 -3.86 3.85
N ASN A 182 -7.55 -4.13 4.94
CA ASN A 182 -6.90 -3.12 5.77
C ASN A 182 -5.41 -3.08 5.42
N VAL A 183 -4.87 -1.88 5.27
CA VAL A 183 -3.44 -1.67 4.97
C VAL A 183 -2.83 -0.91 6.13
N VAL A 184 -1.88 -1.53 6.82
CA VAL A 184 -1.15 -0.90 7.93
C VAL A 184 0.20 -0.38 7.44
N VAL A 185 0.61 0.76 8.00
CA VAL A 185 1.91 1.38 7.75
C VAL A 185 2.68 1.32 9.07
N PRO A 186 3.76 0.55 9.16
CA PRO A 186 4.56 0.47 10.38
C PRO A 186 5.08 1.85 10.76
N LYS A 187 5.03 2.17 12.05
CA LYS A 187 5.50 3.45 12.59
C LYS A 187 6.69 3.22 13.48
N ILE A 188 7.69 4.08 13.35
CA ILE A 188 8.97 3.96 14.06
C ILE A 188 9.26 5.28 14.72
N GLU A 189 9.43 5.22 16.03
CA GLU A 189 9.68 6.39 16.86
C GLU A 189 10.76 6.06 17.89
N ILE A 190 11.73 6.95 18.08
CA ILE A 190 12.64 6.87 19.21
C ILE A 190 12.01 7.67 20.34
N SER A 191 11.78 7.03 21.48
CA SER A 191 11.16 7.63 22.65
C SER A 191 11.97 8.83 23.13
N GLY A 192 11.35 10.00 23.14
CA GLY A 192 11.97 11.27 23.55
C GLY A 192 11.53 12.41 22.64
N GLU A 193 12.14 13.58 22.86
CA GLU A 193 12.12 14.68 21.88
C GLU A 193 13.12 14.39 20.75
N SER A 194 13.11 15.18 19.67
CA SER A 194 14.11 15.10 18.59
C SER A 194 15.54 15.34 19.09
N ASP A 195 15.66 16.08 20.20
CA ASP A 195 16.91 16.53 20.80
C ASP A 195 16.91 16.13 22.29
N ILE A 196 17.83 15.25 22.67
CA ILE A 196 17.96 14.73 24.03
C ILE A 196 19.18 15.34 24.69
N TYR A 197 19.01 15.96 25.85
CA TYR A 197 20.09 16.60 26.61
C TYR A 197 20.35 15.83 27.91
N VAL A 198 21.60 15.38 28.10
CA VAL A 198 22.02 14.62 29.28
C VAL A 198 23.31 15.17 29.84
N LYS A 199 23.59 14.94 31.13
CA LYS A 199 24.87 15.33 31.73
C LYS A 199 25.91 14.24 31.54
N THR A 200 27.18 14.61 31.45
CA THR A 200 28.29 13.66 31.50
C THR A 200 28.21 12.71 32.69
N GLY A 201 28.54 11.44 32.47
CA GLY A 201 28.49 10.36 33.47
C GLY A 201 27.11 9.73 33.64
N SER A 202 26.06 10.29 33.04
CA SER A 202 24.70 9.72 33.08
C SER A 202 24.60 8.44 32.25
N THR A 203 23.63 7.58 32.58
CA THR A 203 23.25 6.45 31.73
C THR A 203 22.14 6.91 30.78
N VAL A 204 22.37 6.79 29.46
CA VAL A 204 21.40 7.13 28.42
C VAL A 204 20.69 5.87 27.95
N SER A 205 19.38 5.96 27.74
CA SER A 205 18.57 4.86 27.20
C SER A 205 17.72 5.38 26.05
N LEU A 206 18.12 5.04 24.82
CA LEU A 206 17.39 5.38 23.61
C LEU A 206 16.51 4.20 23.22
N ARG A 207 15.20 4.41 23.21
CA ARG A 207 14.22 3.34 22.99
C ARG A 207 13.49 3.53 21.68
N CYS A 208 13.87 2.77 20.67
CA CYS A 208 13.22 2.70 19.37
C CYS A 208 12.01 1.77 19.44
N VAL A 209 10.83 2.31 19.20
CA VAL A 209 9.54 1.61 19.24
C VAL A 209 9.00 1.52 17.82
N ILE A 210 8.87 0.29 17.33
CA ILE A 210 8.28 -0.04 16.03
C ILE A 210 6.88 -0.58 16.31
N THR A 211 5.84 0.05 15.79
CA THR A 211 4.43 -0.38 15.96
C THR A 211 3.78 -0.68 14.62
N GLN A 212 2.68 -1.44 14.63
CA GLN A 212 1.93 -1.82 13.43
C GLN A 212 2.75 -2.62 12.42
N SER A 213 3.79 -3.33 12.88
CA SER A 213 4.62 -4.21 12.05
C SER A 213 4.04 -5.62 12.08
N LEU A 214 3.44 -6.06 10.97
CA LEU A 214 2.94 -7.43 10.84
C LEU A 214 4.07 -8.41 10.52
N GLU A 215 5.08 -7.92 9.79
CA GLU A 215 6.30 -8.66 9.51
C GLU A 215 7.41 -8.18 10.44
N GLU A 216 8.00 -9.11 11.20
CA GLU A 216 9.06 -8.79 12.15
C GLU A 216 10.37 -8.48 11.42
N PRO A 217 11.07 -7.38 11.74
CA PRO A 217 12.40 -7.12 11.21
C PRO A 217 13.37 -8.23 11.61
N ALA A 218 14.14 -8.76 10.67
CA ALA A 218 15.15 -9.78 10.94
C ALA A 218 16.28 -9.26 11.85
N TYR A 219 16.54 -7.96 11.80
CA TYR A 219 17.46 -7.26 12.68
C TYR A 219 17.08 -5.79 12.80
N ILE A 220 17.54 -5.17 13.90
CA ILE A 220 17.46 -3.73 14.13
C ILE A 220 18.88 -3.27 14.47
N PHE A 221 19.43 -2.38 13.65
CA PHE A 221 20.75 -1.79 13.89
C PHE A 221 20.63 -0.38 14.41
N TRP A 222 21.61 -0.02 15.24
CA TRP A 222 21.82 1.34 15.70
C TRP A 222 23.03 1.92 14.99
N TYR A 223 22.93 3.19 14.61
CA TYR A 223 24.02 3.97 14.03
C TYR A 223 24.26 5.21 14.87
N HIS A 224 25.52 5.62 14.99
CA HIS A 224 25.96 6.86 15.59
C HIS A 224 26.75 7.63 14.52
N ASP A 225 26.25 8.79 14.11
CA ASP A 225 26.84 9.62 13.05
C ASP A 225 27.16 8.87 11.73
N GLY A 226 26.31 7.88 11.42
CA GLY A 226 26.42 7.07 10.20
C GLY A 226 27.25 5.79 10.34
N GLU A 227 27.95 5.59 11.46
CA GLU A 227 28.69 4.36 11.74
C GLU A 227 27.86 3.38 12.57
N ARG A 228 27.92 2.09 12.23
CA ARG A 228 27.12 1.06 12.93
C ARG A 228 27.67 0.85 14.34
N VAL A 229 26.83 1.03 15.34
CA VAL A 229 27.17 0.77 16.74
C VAL A 229 27.25 -0.73 16.98
N LEU A 230 28.41 -1.23 17.39
CA LEU A 230 28.59 -2.63 17.74
C LEU A 230 28.68 -2.79 19.25
N LYS A 231 28.05 -3.84 19.78
CA LYS A 231 28.07 -4.16 21.21
C LYS A 231 29.50 -4.34 21.77
N TYR A 232 30.48 -4.66 20.92
CA TYR A 232 31.86 -4.85 21.34
C TYR A 232 32.75 -3.60 21.20
N ASP A 233 32.30 -2.55 20.48
CA ASP A 233 33.12 -1.36 20.25
C ASP A 233 33.37 -0.58 21.55
N ARG A 234 32.42 -0.62 22.47
CA ARG A 234 32.52 0.02 23.78
C ARG A 234 31.92 -0.91 24.83
N SER A 235 32.72 -1.32 25.82
CA SER A 235 32.24 -2.07 26.99
C SER A 235 31.15 -1.34 27.79
N ALA A 236 30.93 -0.05 27.48
CA ALA A 236 29.91 0.82 28.03
C ALA A 236 28.60 0.87 27.21
N ILE A 237 28.43 0.05 26.16
CA ILE A 237 27.21 0.02 25.36
C ILE A 237 26.50 -1.33 25.49
N ASP A 238 25.18 -1.31 25.68
CA ASP A 238 24.33 -2.49 25.56
C ASP A 238 23.17 -2.24 24.60
N ILE A 239 22.81 -3.24 23.81
CA ILE A 239 21.68 -3.19 22.88
C ILE A 239 20.78 -4.37 23.18
N ARG A 240 19.50 -4.07 23.42
CA ARG A 240 18.47 -5.04 23.75
C ARG A 240 17.32 -4.89 22.77
N THR A 241 16.83 -6.00 22.24
CA THR A 241 15.66 -6.00 21.37
C THR A 241 14.63 -6.96 21.96
N ASP A 242 13.47 -6.41 22.31
CA ASP A 242 12.40 -7.11 22.97
C ASP A 242 11.11 -6.97 22.15
N ARG A 243 10.37 -8.06 22.00
CA ARG A 243 9.04 -8.04 21.38
C ARG A 243 7.99 -7.73 22.45
N VAL A 244 7.15 -6.73 22.18
CA VAL A 244 6.09 -6.30 23.11
C VAL A 244 4.75 -6.51 22.43
N GLY A 245 4.07 -7.62 22.72
CA GLY A 245 2.79 -7.95 22.07
C GLY A 245 2.95 -8.51 20.66
N THR A 246 1.90 -8.33 19.83
CA THR A 246 1.79 -9.01 18.53
C THR A 246 2.37 -8.23 17.36
N ASP A 247 2.41 -6.92 17.40
CA ASP A 247 2.75 -6.03 16.28
C ASP A 247 3.76 -4.94 16.64
N THR A 248 4.35 -5.04 17.84
CA THR A 248 5.25 -4.03 18.38
C THR A 248 6.58 -4.65 18.79
N THR A 249 7.66 -4.06 18.28
CA THR A 249 9.05 -4.45 18.56
C THR A 249 9.79 -3.25 19.12
N VAL A 250 10.57 -3.47 20.17
CA VAL A 250 11.27 -2.41 20.87
C VAL A 250 12.75 -2.72 20.92
N SER A 251 13.58 -1.85 20.34
CA SER A 251 15.03 -1.91 20.49
C SER A 251 15.49 -0.79 21.42
N THR A 252 16.31 -1.12 22.40
CA THR A 252 16.85 -0.19 23.39
C THR A 252 18.37 -0.17 23.29
N LEU A 253 18.94 0.99 22.97
CA LEU A 253 20.36 1.28 23.05
C LEU A 253 20.66 1.96 24.38
N ILE A 254 21.55 1.37 25.17
CA ILE A 254 21.96 1.87 26.48
C ILE A 254 23.42 2.29 26.39
N ILE A 255 23.71 3.53 26.80
CA ILE A 255 25.07 4.08 26.89
C ILE A 255 25.35 4.37 28.36
N PHE A 256 26.29 3.63 28.94
CA PHE A 256 26.74 3.83 30.32
C PHE A 256 27.79 4.93 30.40
N HIS A 257 27.73 5.75 31.44
CA HIS A 257 28.72 6.81 31.71
C HIS A 257 28.97 7.74 30.51
N ALA A 258 27.90 8.34 29.99
CA ALA A 258 27.93 9.15 28.78
C ALA A 258 29.00 10.26 28.82
N ARG A 259 29.72 10.40 27.72
CA ARG A 259 30.80 11.37 27.52
C ARG A 259 30.40 12.37 26.44
N THR A 260 31.12 13.49 26.37
CA THR A 260 30.89 14.49 25.32
C THR A 260 31.05 13.93 23.92
N GLU A 261 31.94 12.93 23.73
CA GLU A 261 32.15 12.18 22.48
C GLU A 261 30.97 11.27 22.07
N ASP A 262 30.07 10.96 23.00
CA ASP A 262 28.82 10.24 22.70
C ASP A 262 27.73 11.20 22.18
N SER A 263 28.00 12.51 22.07
CA SER A 263 27.05 13.42 21.42
C SER A 263 27.03 13.15 19.92
N GLY A 264 25.85 13.22 19.31
CA GLY A 264 25.70 12.97 17.88
C GLY A 264 24.33 12.43 17.51
N ASN A 265 24.16 12.14 16.23
CA ASN A 265 22.91 11.63 15.69
C ASN A 265 22.86 10.11 15.86
N TYR A 266 21.85 9.63 16.59
CA TYR A 266 21.57 8.21 16.78
C TYR A 266 20.39 7.76 15.91
N THR A 267 20.64 6.82 15.02
CA THR A 267 19.63 6.29 14.10
C THR A 267 19.31 4.83 14.42
N CYS A 268 18.03 4.52 14.61
CA CYS A 268 17.49 3.17 14.65
C CYS A 268 17.04 2.74 13.25
N SER A 269 17.62 1.65 12.73
CA SER A 269 17.38 1.16 11.38
C SER A 269 16.99 -0.33 11.38
N PRO A 270 15.70 -0.66 11.22
CA PRO A 270 15.23 -2.02 11.00
C PRO A 270 15.55 -2.54 9.60
N SER A 271 15.51 -3.85 9.39
CA SER A 271 15.86 -4.47 8.10
C SER A 271 14.85 -4.26 6.96
N ASN A 272 13.58 -4.05 7.29
CA ASN A 272 12.46 -4.05 6.33
C ASN A 272 11.58 -2.79 6.40
N LEU A 273 12.00 -1.76 7.15
CA LEU A 273 11.26 -0.53 7.37
C LEU A 273 12.18 0.71 7.26
N ASP A 274 11.58 1.89 7.24
CA ASP A 274 12.32 3.15 7.31
C ASP A 274 13.07 3.30 8.65
N SER A 275 13.96 4.29 8.76
CA SER A 275 14.74 4.55 9.97
C SER A 275 14.23 5.77 10.74
N ALA A 276 14.39 5.78 12.05
CA ALA A 276 14.16 6.96 12.90
C ALA A 276 15.47 7.44 13.53
N SER A 277 15.61 8.75 13.73
CA SER A 277 16.84 9.37 14.24
C SER A 277 16.55 10.36 15.36
N VAL A 278 17.50 10.51 16.29
CA VAL A 278 17.44 11.45 17.41
C VAL A 278 18.83 12.05 17.67
N LEU A 279 18.89 13.33 18.02
CA LEU A 279 20.14 14.01 18.34
C LEU A 279 20.40 13.96 19.85
N LEU A 280 21.52 13.37 20.26
CA LEU A 280 21.96 13.32 21.66
C LEU A 280 23.00 14.40 21.93
N HIS A 281 22.78 15.18 22.99
CA HIS A 281 23.68 16.21 23.49
C HIS A 281 24.13 15.86 24.91
N VAL A 282 25.41 15.57 25.08
CA VAL A 282 26.01 15.33 26.40
C VAL A 282 26.70 16.61 26.89
N LEU A 283 26.16 17.19 27.95
CA LEU A 283 26.59 18.45 28.54
C LEU A 283 27.58 18.22 29.70
N ASN A 284 28.69 18.98 29.71
CA ASN A 284 29.57 19.04 30.87
C ASN A 284 28.87 19.80 32.00
N GLY A 285 28.75 19.17 33.17
CA GLY A 285 28.02 19.68 34.32
C GLY A 285 28.61 20.92 34.99
N GLU A 286 29.64 21.55 34.43
CA GLU A 286 30.38 22.62 35.11
C GLU A 286 29.68 23.99 35.03
N HIS A 287 28.74 24.23 34.11
CA HIS A 287 27.98 25.49 34.09
C HIS A 287 26.55 25.27 33.58
N PRO A 288 25.51 25.22 34.44
CA PRO A 288 24.15 25.39 33.94
C PRO A 288 24.07 26.80 33.35
N ALA A 289 23.75 26.90 32.06
CA ALA A 289 23.58 28.18 31.38
C ALA A 289 22.72 29.09 32.26
N ALA A 290 23.33 30.19 32.71
CA ALA A 290 22.65 31.17 33.54
C ALA A 290 21.45 31.71 32.75
N MET A 291 20.25 31.42 33.23
CA MET A 291 19.02 32.07 32.80
C MET A 291 19.16 33.56 33.10
N GLN A 292 19.59 34.34 32.11
CA GLN A 292 19.61 35.80 32.15
C GLN A 292 18.15 36.28 32.15
N ARG A 293 17.49 36.26 33.31
CA ARG A 293 16.38 37.17 33.56
C ARG A 293 16.99 38.56 33.59
N GLY A 294 16.77 39.33 32.52
CA GLY A 294 17.16 40.74 32.45
C GLY A 294 16.67 41.46 33.70
N LYS A 295 17.60 41.75 34.61
CA LYS A 295 17.37 42.67 35.71
C LYS A 295 17.49 44.07 35.11
N ASN A 296 16.34 44.74 34.98
CA ASN A 296 16.30 46.19 34.85
C ASN A 296 16.91 46.81 36.12
N SER A 297 18.22 47.07 36.07
CA SER A 297 18.90 47.96 36.99
C SER A 297 18.50 49.38 36.61
N ALA A 298 17.41 49.88 37.20
CA ALA A 298 17.12 51.31 37.20
C ALA A 298 18.21 52.00 38.03
N SER A 299 19.15 52.67 37.36
CA SER A 299 20.01 53.66 38.00
C SER A 299 19.15 54.84 38.49
N PRO A 300 19.38 55.37 39.70
CA PRO A 300 18.71 56.58 40.15
C PRO A 300 19.35 57.79 39.44
N ILE A 301 18.59 58.44 38.57
CA ILE A 301 18.94 59.73 37.97
C ILE A 301 18.69 60.81 39.04
N PRO A 302 19.65 61.69 39.36
CA PRO A 302 19.40 62.82 40.23
C PRO A 302 18.63 63.92 39.50
N ALA A 303 17.86 64.61 40.32
CA ALA A 303 16.87 65.61 40.04
C ALA A 303 17.37 66.87 39.28
N TRP A 304 16.62 67.21 38.24
CA TRP A 304 16.12 68.55 37.85
C TRP A 304 17.05 69.43 37.00
N SER A 305 16.60 69.78 35.78
CA SER A 305 16.05 71.12 35.56
C SER A 305 15.56 71.35 34.11
N HIS A 306 14.51 72.18 34.03
CA HIS A 306 13.97 72.93 32.89
C HIS A 306 12.97 72.28 31.91
N LEU A 307 11.72 72.72 32.12
CA LEU A 307 10.59 72.77 31.20
C LEU A 307 10.90 73.55 29.90
N SER A 308 10.57 72.96 28.76
CA SER A 308 9.91 73.60 27.60
C SER A 308 9.50 72.45 26.66
N MET A 309 8.24 71.99 26.68
CA MET A 309 7.09 72.49 25.92
C MET A 309 7.38 72.64 24.41
N GLY A 310 6.93 71.67 23.60
CA GLY A 310 7.01 71.79 22.13
C GLY A 310 6.82 70.50 21.31
N ILE A 311 5.63 69.90 21.40
CA ILE A 311 4.86 69.22 20.33
C ILE A 311 5.64 68.43 19.25
N GLY A 312 5.58 67.10 19.35
CA GLY A 312 5.83 66.18 18.24
C GLY A 312 4.53 65.58 17.69
N LEU A 313 4.40 65.55 16.36
CA LEU A 313 3.56 64.60 15.64
C LEU A 313 4.45 63.94 14.57
N ALA A 314 5.00 62.77 14.91
CA ALA A 314 5.59 61.83 13.96
C ALA A 314 4.73 60.57 14.00
N ALA A 315 3.90 60.37 12.99
CA ALA A 315 3.19 59.11 12.76
C ALA A 315 3.98 58.30 11.72
N CYS A 316 4.86 57.42 12.22
CA CYS A 316 5.40 56.29 11.45
C CYS A 316 4.46 55.10 11.69
N THR A 317 3.75 54.67 10.64
CA THR A 317 3.06 53.38 10.61
C THR A 317 4.01 52.28 10.10
N PRO A 318 3.89 51.03 10.60
CA PRO A 318 4.83 49.95 10.29
C PRO A 318 4.54 49.24 8.96
N PRO A 319 5.54 48.55 8.38
CA PRO A 319 5.51 48.04 7.02
C PRO A 319 4.92 46.63 6.97
N ARG A 320 3.66 46.48 6.59
CA ARG A 320 3.09 45.18 6.21
C ARG A 320 2.00 45.32 5.16
N PHE A 321 2.28 45.86 3.97
CA PHE A 321 1.39 45.70 2.80
C PHE A 321 2.06 46.07 1.46
N ALA A 322 3.37 45.84 1.30
CA ALA A 322 4.12 46.25 0.10
C ALA A 322 4.75 45.10 -0.71
N ILE A 323 4.25 43.86 -0.57
CA ILE A 323 4.74 42.71 -1.36
C ILE A 323 3.65 42.11 -2.30
N ALA A 324 2.40 42.56 -2.21
CA ALA A 324 1.32 42.04 -3.04
C ALA A 324 1.03 42.84 -4.33
N VAL A 325 1.72 43.95 -4.59
CA VAL A 325 1.47 44.81 -5.77
C VAL A 325 2.63 44.78 -6.79
N ALA A 326 3.78 44.22 -6.43
CA ALA A 326 4.94 44.13 -7.32
C ALA A 326 4.91 42.92 -8.29
N LEU A 327 4.07 41.91 -8.02
CA LEU A 327 3.97 40.70 -8.86
C LEU A 327 2.85 40.74 -9.90
N SER A 328 1.93 41.72 -9.84
CA SER A 328 0.85 41.89 -10.83
C SER A 328 1.21 42.82 -11.99
N LEU A 329 2.28 43.62 -11.87
CA LEU A 329 2.74 44.53 -12.94
C LEU A 329 3.80 43.92 -13.87
N ALA A 330 4.48 42.84 -13.47
CA ALA A 330 5.44 42.15 -14.34
C ALA A 330 4.75 41.31 -15.44
N VAL A 331 3.58 40.74 -15.15
CA VAL A 331 2.83 39.90 -16.11
C VAL A 331 2.11 40.75 -17.18
N LEU A 332 1.83 42.03 -16.91
CA LEU A 332 1.16 42.91 -17.86
C LEU A 332 2.11 43.48 -18.94
N VAL A 333 3.43 43.47 -18.69
CA VAL A 333 4.44 43.99 -19.63
C VAL A 333 4.85 42.95 -20.68
N GLU A 334 4.82 41.65 -20.36
CA GLU A 334 5.10 40.57 -21.34
C GLU A 334 3.93 40.30 -22.31
N LEU A 335 2.69 40.69 -21.96
CA LEU A 335 1.50 40.52 -22.81
C LEU A 335 1.28 41.65 -23.84
N LEU A 336 2.10 42.72 -23.80
CA LEU A 336 2.04 43.84 -24.75
C LEU A 336 3.24 43.88 -25.71
N ALA A 337 4.12 42.87 -25.69
CA ALA A 337 5.34 42.80 -26.49
C ALA A 337 5.40 41.60 -27.46
N THR A 338 4.26 41.03 -27.84
CA THR A 338 4.14 40.04 -28.94
C THR A 338 3.15 40.48 -30.00
#